data_AF-A0A9Q3UI31-F1
#
_entry.id   AF-A0A9Q3UI31-F1
#
_cell.length_a   1.000
_cell.length_b   1.000
_cell.length_c   1.000
_cell.angle_alpha   90.00
_cell.angle_beta   90.00
_cell.angle_gamma   90.00
#
_symmetry.space_group_name_H-M   'P 1'
#
loop_
_entity.id
_entity.type
_entity.pdbx_description
1 polymer ?
#
loop_
_entity_poly.entity_id
_entity_poly.type
_entity_poly.pdbx_seq_one_letter_code
_entity_poly.pdbx_strand_id
1 'polypeptide(L)'
;MLVSLFINTQKLTVAKEDHLTEFFAAALGSSESFSRAFVRLIFGDEDNRLICKVETQVIYPGCRPDMRLILSDGSIVLCENKLDAAETIGNVESGNLLQLERYLQLPVDHVIYIRSELLPPSYQVTSHPKYLSPIER
;
A
#
# COMPACT_ATOMS: atom_id res chain seq x y z
N MET A 1 -11.14 -17.75 -6.08
CA MET A 1 -9.88 -18.53 -6.04
C MET A 1 -8.66 -17.69 -5.66
N LEU A 2 -8.43 -16.51 -6.26
CA LEU A 2 -7.29 -15.63 -5.93
C LEU A 2 -7.30 -15.10 -4.49
N VAL A 3 -8.47 -14.73 -3.95
CA VAL A 3 -8.63 -14.28 -2.55
C VAL A 3 -8.25 -15.39 -1.55
N SER A 4 -8.63 -16.64 -1.85
CA SER A 4 -8.28 -17.79 -1.02
C SER A 4 -6.80 -18.13 -1.09
N LEU A 5 -6.17 -17.97 -2.27
CA LEU A 5 -4.72 -18.14 -2.41
C LEU A 5 -3.98 -17.05 -1.62
N PHE A 6 -4.43 -15.81 -1.70
CA PHE A 6 -3.90 -14.67 -0.96
C PHE A 6 -3.96 -14.88 0.56
N ILE A 7 -5.14 -15.21 1.10
CA ILE A 7 -5.33 -15.49 2.54
C ILE A 7 -4.54 -16.73 2.99
N ASN A 8 -4.43 -17.77 2.15
CA ASN A 8 -3.66 -18.97 2.50
C ASN A 8 -2.14 -18.73 2.47
N THR A 9 -1.65 -17.82 1.62
CA THR A 9 -0.22 -17.46 1.56
C THR A 9 0.16 -16.48 2.67
N GLN A 10 -0.77 -15.58 3.05
CA GLN A 10 -0.66 -14.74 4.25
C GLN A 10 -0.47 -15.59 5.52
N LYS A 11 -1.22 -16.68 5.67
CA LYS A 11 -1.08 -17.61 6.81
C LYS A 11 0.26 -18.36 6.84
N LEU A 12 0.97 -18.44 5.72
CA LEU A 12 2.26 -19.14 5.58
C LEU A 12 3.47 -18.21 5.76
N THR A 13 3.27 -16.89 5.78
CA THR A 13 4.33 -15.89 5.91
C THR A 13 4.52 -15.45 7.36
N VAL A 14 4.97 -16.40 8.20
CA VAL A 14 5.70 -16.07 9.44
C VAL A 14 7.11 -15.50 9.12
N ALA A 15 7.47 -15.47 7.84
CA ALA A 15 8.68 -14.87 7.30
C ALA A 15 8.45 -13.42 6.84
N LYS A 16 9.11 -12.49 7.54
CA LYS A 16 9.43 -11.08 7.23
C LYS A 16 8.56 -10.40 6.16
N GLU A 17 7.87 -9.34 6.56
CA GLU A 17 7.12 -8.35 5.77
C GLU A 17 7.65 -8.11 4.34
N ASP A 18 8.98 -8.05 4.18
CA ASP A 18 9.68 -7.96 2.88
C ASP A 18 9.22 -9.03 1.86
N HIS A 19 9.06 -10.29 2.26
CA HIS A 19 8.67 -11.38 1.35
C HIS A 19 7.26 -11.22 0.81
N LEU A 20 6.36 -10.67 1.62
CA LEU A 20 5.00 -10.43 1.19
C LEU A 20 4.93 -9.25 0.22
N THR A 21 5.67 -8.18 0.51
CA THR A 21 5.79 -7.02 -0.38
C THR A 21 6.36 -7.44 -1.74
N GLU A 22 7.42 -8.26 -1.76
CA GLU A 22 7.98 -8.81 -3.01
C GLU A 22 6.98 -9.73 -3.74
N PHE A 23 6.24 -10.57 -3.01
CA PHE A 23 5.19 -11.40 -3.61
C PHE A 23 4.09 -10.55 -4.27
N PHE A 24 3.59 -9.53 -3.58
CA PHE A 24 2.59 -8.62 -4.14
C PHE A 24 3.11 -7.90 -5.37
N ALA A 25 4.34 -7.39 -5.30
CA ALA A 25 4.95 -6.72 -6.44
C ALA A 25 5.07 -7.64 -7.65
N ALA A 26 5.52 -8.88 -7.44
CA ALA A 26 5.59 -9.90 -8.50
C ALA A 26 4.19 -10.26 -9.05
N ALA A 27 3.18 -10.41 -8.19
CA ALA A 27 1.81 -10.73 -8.60
C ALA A 27 1.19 -9.60 -9.44
N LEU A 28 1.36 -8.35 -9.01
CA LEU A 28 0.90 -7.15 -9.74
C LEU A 28 1.61 -7.01 -11.09
N GLY A 29 2.90 -7.34 -11.17
CA GLY A 29 3.68 -7.27 -12.42
C GLY A 29 3.42 -8.43 -13.40
N SER A 30 3.01 -9.61 -12.91
CA SER A 30 2.89 -10.82 -13.74
C SER A 30 1.47 -11.19 -14.14
N SER A 31 0.44 -10.68 -13.45
CA SER A 31 -0.96 -11.00 -13.70
C SER A 31 -1.78 -9.76 -13.98
N GLU A 32 -2.19 -9.57 -15.23
CA GLU A 32 -3.04 -8.45 -15.65
C GLU A 32 -4.38 -8.46 -14.89
N SER A 33 -4.99 -9.63 -14.69
CA SER A 33 -6.25 -9.76 -13.97
C SER A 33 -6.11 -9.38 -12.49
N PHE A 34 -4.99 -9.74 -11.85
CA PHE A 34 -4.70 -9.33 -10.48
C PHE A 34 -4.43 -7.82 -10.38
N SER A 35 -3.63 -7.27 -11.29
CA SER A 35 -3.36 -5.83 -11.40
C SER A 35 -4.65 -5.01 -11.57
N ARG A 36 -5.54 -5.42 -12.49
CA ARG A 36 -6.84 -4.77 -12.70
C ARG A 36 -7.74 -4.86 -11.47
N ALA A 37 -7.77 -6.03 -10.81
CA ALA A 37 -8.54 -6.19 -9.59
C ALA A 37 -8.02 -5.26 -8.47
N PHE A 38 -6.71 -5.09 -8.38
CA PHE A 38 -6.07 -4.20 -7.40
C PHE A 38 -6.36 -2.71 -7.68
N VAL A 39 -6.27 -2.26 -8.94
CA VAL A 39 -6.64 -0.88 -9.31
C VAL A 39 -8.11 -0.61 -8.94
N ARG A 40 -9.02 -1.54 -9.27
CA ARG A 40 -10.43 -1.40 -8.93
C ARG A 40 -10.71 -1.38 -7.43
N LEU A 41 -9.94 -2.14 -6.66
CA LEU A 41 -10.04 -2.13 -5.19
C LEU A 41 -9.70 -0.74 -4.61
N ILE A 42 -8.76 -0.02 -5.22
CA ILE A 42 -8.24 1.25 -4.70
C ILE A 42 -8.99 2.46 -5.25
N PHE A 43 -9.37 2.43 -6.53
CA PHE A 43 -9.95 3.58 -7.23
C PHE A 43 -11.42 3.40 -7.61
N GLY A 44 -11.98 2.20 -7.46
CA GLY A 44 -13.35 1.86 -7.85
C GLY A 44 -13.44 1.10 -9.17
N ASP A 45 -14.59 0.46 -9.39
CA ASP A 45 -14.80 -0.44 -10.54
C ASP A 45 -14.69 0.24 -11.90
N GLU A 46 -14.98 1.54 -11.96
CA GLU A 46 -14.95 2.36 -13.18
C GLU A 46 -13.54 2.83 -13.57
N ASP A 47 -12.54 2.65 -12.69
CA ASP A 47 -11.17 3.05 -12.98
C ASP A 47 -10.51 2.06 -13.95
N ASN A 48 -10.04 2.59 -15.08
CA ASN A 48 -9.46 1.82 -16.17
C ASN A 48 -7.93 1.97 -16.28
N ARG A 49 -7.29 2.65 -15.32
CA ARG A 49 -5.83 2.80 -15.32
C ARG A 49 -5.17 1.44 -15.13
N LEU A 50 -3.99 1.31 -15.71
CA LEU A 50 -3.18 0.09 -15.63
C LEU A 50 -1.93 0.36 -14.81
N ILE A 51 -1.49 -0.61 -14.03
CA ILE A 51 -0.17 -0.56 -13.40
C ILE A 51 0.88 -0.85 -14.47
N CYS A 52 1.67 0.15 -14.83
CA CYS A 52 2.75 0.02 -15.82
C CYS A 52 4.07 -0.40 -15.19
N LYS A 53 4.30 -0.03 -13.92
CA LYS A 53 5.52 -0.39 -13.20
C LYS A 53 5.21 -0.62 -11.72
N VAL A 54 5.85 -1.63 -11.15
CA VAL A 54 5.89 -1.88 -9.71
C VAL A 54 7.34 -1.88 -9.27
N GLU A 55 7.66 -1.13 -8.24
CA GLU A 55 8.99 -1.08 -7.64
C GLU A 55 8.86 -1.33 -6.14
N THR A 56 9.66 -2.25 -5.61
CA THR A 56 9.86 -2.43 -4.18
C THR A 56 11.10 -1.63 -3.74
N GLN A 57 11.28 -1.50 -2.42
CA GLN A 57 12.52 -0.96 -1.84
C GLN A 57 12.84 0.50 -2.21
N VAL A 58 11.86 1.27 -2.67
CA VAL A 58 12.04 2.66 -3.11
C VAL A 58 12.41 3.56 -1.94
N ILE A 59 13.45 4.37 -2.13
CA ILE A 59 13.95 5.29 -1.10
C ILE A 59 13.46 6.71 -1.40
N TYR A 60 12.80 7.31 -0.42
CA TYR A 60 12.51 8.75 -0.38
C TYR A 60 13.30 9.40 0.76
N PRO A 61 13.49 10.73 0.74
CA PRO A 61 14.12 11.43 1.85
C PRO A 61 13.38 11.18 3.17
N GLY A 62 14.01 10.47 4.11
CA GLY A 62 13.47 10.21 5.45
C GLY A 62 12.40 9.11 5.56
N CYS A 63 12.12 8.36 4.49
CA CYS A 63 11.13 7.27 4.54
C CYS A 63 11.29 6.26 3.39
N ARG A 64 10.74 5.05 3.56
CA ARG A 64 10.85 3.95 2.60
C ARG A 64 9.51 3.22 2.47
N PRO A 65 8.66 3.59 1.51
CA PRO A 65 7.42 2.84 1.24
C PRO A 65 7.76 1.43 0.76
N ASP A 66 6.89 0.48 1.09
CA ASP A 66 7.05 -0.92 0.67
C ASP A 66 7.02 -1.06 -0.84
N MET A 67 6.08 -0.37 -1.49
CA MET A 67 5.97 -0.37 -2.95
C MET A 67 5.68 1.02 -3.53
N ARG A 68 6.15 1.25 -4.75
CA ARG A 68 5.75 2.34 -5.63
C ARG A 68 5.12 1.75 -6.89
N LEU A 69 3.94 2.25 -7.24
CA LEU A 69 3.24 1.94 -8.47
C LEU A 69 3.28 3.15 -9.39
N ILE A 70 3.53 2.91 -10.67
CA ILE A 70 3.37 3.91 -11.73
C ILE A 70 2.21 3.45 -12.61
N LEU A 71 1.18 4.27 -12.71
CA LEU A 71 0.00 3.98 -13.51
C LEU A 71 0.16 4.49 -14.95
N SER A 72 -0.73 4.04 -15.83
CA SER A 72 -0.73 4.39 -17.26
C SER A 72 -1.00 5.87 -17.57
N ASP A 73 -1.59 6.62 -16.64
CA ASP A 73 -1.76 8.08 -16.72
C ASP A 73 -0.53 8.86 -16.20
N GLY A 74 0.51 8.14 -15.76
CA GLY A 74 1.72 8.71 -15.18
C GLY A 74 1.64 8.96 -13.67
N SER A 75 0.48 8.69 -13.04
CA SER A 75 0.33 8.89 -11.60
C SER A 75 1.16 7.90 -10.79
N ILE A 76 1.60 8.36 -9.62
CA ILE A 76 2.45 7.64 -8.69
C ILE A 76 1.65 7.33 -7.42
N VAL A 77 1.57 6.05 -7.09
CA VAL A 77 0.94 5.55 -5.86
C VAL A 77 2.01 4.93 -4.97
N LEU A 78 2.08 5.37 -3.71
CA LEU A 78 2.89 4.71 -2.69
C LEU A 78 2.02 3.76 -1.88
N CYS A 79 2.51 2.53 -1.67
CA CYS A 79 1.83 1.51 -0.90
C CYS A 79 2.66 1.13 0.31
N GLU A 80 2.00 1.10 1.46
CA GLU A 80 2.56 0.54 2.69
C GLU A 80 1.70 -0.66 3.11
N ASN A 81 2.34 -1.81 3.34
CA ASN A 81 1.75 -3.08 3.71
C ASN A 81 2.12 -3.40 5.16
N LYS A 82 1.26 -3.10 6.14
CA LYS A 82 1.47 -3.50 7.54
C LYS A 82 0.53 -4.62 7.91
N LEU A 83 1.02 -5.85 7.77
CA LEU A 83 0.20 -7.02 8.07
C LEU A 83 0.15 -7.43 9.54
N ASP A 84 1.08 -7.05 10.42
CA ASP A 84 1.01 -7.35 11.88
C ASP A 84 1.98 -6.52 12.75
N ALA A 85 2.32 -5.28 12.35
CA ALA A 85 3.30 -4.48 13.09
C ALA A 85 2.67 -3.73 14.27
N ALA A 86 2.82 -4.28 15.48
CA ALA A 86 2.52 -3.62 16.75
C ALA A 86 3.23 -2.26 16.94
N GLU A 87 4.27 -1.99 16.15
CA GLU A 87 5.07 -0.76 16.18
C GLU A 87 4.39 0.47 15.57
N THR A 88 3.14 0.33 15.07
CA THR A 88 2.32 1.46 14.61
C THR A 88 1.41 2.06 15.69
N ILE A 89 1.49 1.57 16.93
CA ILE A 89 1.04 2.34 18.10
C ILE A 89 2.10 3.42 18.30
N GLY A 90 1.80 4.64 17.84
CA GLY A 90 2.77 5.72 17.66
C GLY A 90 3.81 5.82 18.78
N ASN A 91 5.09 5.89 18.39
CA ASN A 91 6.13 6.36 19.28
C ASN A 91 5.87 7.86 19.54
N VAL A 92 5.13 8.14 20.63
CA VAL A 92 4.78 9.47 21.13
C VAL A 92 6.04 10.29 21.52
N GLU A 93 7.24 9.69 21.52
CA GLU A 93 8.46 10.32 22.01
C GLU A 93 9.33 11.03 20.96
N SER A 94 8.88 11.20 19.73
CA SER A 94 9.57 12.09 18.81
C SER A 94 8.57 13.01 18.15
N GLY A 95 8.83 14.32 18.17
CA GLY A 95 8.05 15.35 17.47
C GLY A 95 8.09 15.22 15.94
N ASN A 96 8.15 13.98 15.44
CA ASN A 96 8.18 13.57 14.05
C ASN A 96 6.76 13.10 13.66
N LEU A 97 6.30 13.57 12.51
CA LEU A 97 5.05 13.11 11.87
C LEU A 97 4.99 11.58 11.81
N LEU A 98 3.78 11.01 11.95
CA LEU A 98 3.57 9.57 11.78
C LEU A 98 3.99 9.13 10.36
N GLN A 99 4.35 7.87 10.17
CA GLN A 99 4.92 7.38 8.90
C GLN A 99 4.05 7.71 7.67
N LEU A 100 2.73 7.50 7.77
CA LEU A 100 1.80 7.83 6.70
C LEU A 100 1.72 9.33 6.44
N GLU A 101 1.76 10.17 7.48
CA GLU A 101 1.77 11.63 7.33
C GLU A 101 3.01 12.11 6.57
N ARG A 102 4.17 11.46 6.78
CA ARG A 102 5.38 11.74 5.98
C ARG A 102 5.17 11.40 4.50
N TYR A 103 4.54 10.28 4.19
CA TYR A 103 4.26 9.90 2.80
C TYR A 103 3.32 10.89 2.11
N LEU A 104 2.34 11.44 2.82
CA LEU A 104 1.41 12.42 2.25
C LEU A 104 2.08 13.73 1.83
N GLN A 105 3.26 14.06 2.39
CA GLN A 105 4.06 15.21 1.99
C GLN A 105 4.94 14.96 0.75
N LEU A 106 5.09 13.71 0.31
CA LEU A 106 5.91 13.38 -0.85
C LEU A 106 5.28 13.87 -2.16
N PRO A 107 6.08 14.13 -3.22
CA PRO A 107 5.60 14.53 -4.54
C PRO A 107 5.04 13.32 -5.30
N VAL A 108 3.99 12.72 -4.75
CA VAL A 108 3.23 11.60 -5.30
C VAL A 108 1.75 11.96 -5.32
N ASP A 109 0.99 11.29 -6.17
CA ASP A 109 -0.44 11.54 -6.33
C ASP A 109 -1.23 10.89 -5.21
N HIS A 110 -0.84 9.67 -4.84
CA HIS A 110 -1.60 8.87 -3.89
C HIS A 110 -0.75 8.08 -2.90
N VAL A 111 -1.31 7.87 -1.72
CA VAL A 111 -0.77 6.98 -0.67
C VAL A 111 -1.87 6.03 -0.25
N ILE A 112 -1.59 4.73 -0.32
CA ILE A 112 -2.46 3.66 0.18
C ILE A 112 -1.80 2.98 1.38
N TYR A 113 -2.64 2.51 2.29
CA TYR A 113 -2.22 1.74 3.44
C TYR A 113 -3.02 0.45 3.53
N ILE A 114 -2.36 -0.69 3.36
CA ILE A 114 -2.95 -2.03 3.37
C ILE A 114 -2.60 -2.70 4.69
N ARG A 115 -3.62 -3.19 5.40
CA ARG A 115 -3.48 -3.76 6.75
C ARG A 115 -4.44 -4.92 7.00
N SER A 116 -4.11 -5.79 7.96
CA SER A 116 -4.93 -6.94 8.37
C SER A 116 -6.00 -6.58 9.42
N GLU A 117 -5.67 -5.90 10.53
CA GLU A 117 -6.56 -5.14 11.44
C GLU A 117 -5.88 -4.70 12.76
N LEU A 118 -6.35 -3.59 13.36
CA LEU A 118 -6.53 -3.35 14.83
C LEU A 118 -6.95 -1.89 15.18
N LEU A 119 -6.51 -0.86 14.45
CA LEU A 119 -6.81 0.57 14.72
C LEU A 119 -6.71 1.44 13.45
N PRO A 120 -7.75 2.13 12.96
CA PRO A 120 -7.69 2.91 11.71
C PRO A 120 -6.64 4.04 11.76
N PRO A 121 -6.13 4.53 10.60
CA PRO A 121 -5.25 5.70 10.56
C PRO A 121 -5.89 6.94 11.19
N SER A 122 -5.07 7.91 11.58
CA SER A 122 -5.55 9.18 12.14
C SER A 122 -6.47 9.91 11.15
N TYR A 123 -7.37 10.75 11.68
CA TYR A 123 -8.21 11.60 10.85
C TYR A 123 -7.40 12.48 9.88
N GLN A 124 -6.21 12.93 10.28
CA GLN A 124 -5.33 13.71 9.40
C GLN A 124 -4.89 12.91 8.16
N VAL A 125 -4.70 11.61 8.30
CA VAL A 125 -4.39 10.72 7.17
C VAL A 125 -5.64 10.48 6.34
N THR A 126 -6.74 10.06 6.96
CA THR A 126 -7.95 9.65 6.23
C THR A 126 -8.68 10.79 5.53
N SER A 127 -8.52 12.03 6.00
CA SER A 127 -9.07 13.22 5.35
C SER A 127 -8.14 13.85 4.30
N HIS A 128 -6.90 13.35 4.15
CA HIS A 128 -5.94 13.94 3.23
C HIS A 128 -6.29 13.61 1.77
N PRO A 129 -6.27 14.56 0.82
CA PRO A 129 -6.69 14.33 -0.56
C PRO A 129 -5.84 13.30 -1.32
N LYS A 130 -4.58 13.11 -0.92
CA LYS A 130 -3.70 12.06 -1.46
C LYS A 130 -3.95 10.69 -0.85
N TYR A 131 -4.63 10.59 0.29
CA TYR A 131 -4.87 9.29 0.90
C TYR A 131 -6.00 8.59 0.15
N LEU A 132 -5.72 7.37 -0.30
CA LEU A 132 -6.73 6.49 -0.89
C LEU A 132 -7.06 5.40 0.12
N SER A 133 -8.29 5.45 0.62
CA SER A 133 -8.83 4.35 1.42
C SER A 133 -9.19 3.21 0.47
N PRO A 134 -8.60 2.01 0.64
CA PRO A 134 -9.09 0.83 -0.07
C PRO A 134 -10.59 0.66 0.19
N ILE A 135 -11.35 0.28 -0.84
CA ILE A 135 -12.79 0.05 -0.69
C ILE A 135 -12.96 -1.16 0.23
N GLU A 136 -13.51 -0.96 1.42
CA GLU A 136 -13.98 -2.05 2.26
C GLU A 136 -15.14 -2.74 1.53
N ARG A 137 -14.96 -4.02 1.17
CA ARG A 137 -16.01 -4.89 0.63
C ARG A 137 -16.29 -6.04 1.57
#